data_AF-A0AAD4LHW4-F1
#
_entry.id   AF-A0AAD4LHW4-F1
#
_cell.length_a   1.000
_cell.length_b   1.000
_cell.length_c   1.000
_cell.angle_alpha   90.00
_cell.angle_beta   90.00
_cell.angle_gamma   90.00
#
_symmetry.space_group_name_H-M   'P 1'
#
loop_
_entity.id
_entity.type
_entity.pdbx_description
1 polymer ?
#
loop_
_entity_poly.entity_id
_entity_poly.type
_entity_poly.pdbx_seq_one_letter_code
_entity_poly.pdbx_strand_id
1 'polypeptide(L)'
;MLALSFLPLLLLATAGLAASSPGRRATPSGVPASVLAQLLPANQQQLVAPTDAPTFVALVTGFHNFTCTRMGTWASEGFAGQLFDISSLFPGPEFSQIQNDVYFSQSASTDPFDLTFAKQVEDKYGIPLSGQHYFASSGVTGLASPVFDFRNNGPTAGNSDAIVVADVTGHIPAPTGISDLDWQVMTGTSGKFASTVFRVSTKGGVLNLVEACEPNTPGLQAKFTAQLFFYGSKL
;
A
#
# COMPACT_ATOMS: atom_id res chain seq x y z
N MET A 1 -33.07 51.04 -35.06
CA MET A 1 -31.59 51.06 -34.99
C MET A 1 -31.19 51.41 -33.56
N LEU A 2 -30.79 50.42 -32.77
CA LEU A 2 -30.07 50.63 -31.51
C LEU A 2 -28.98 49.54 -31.47
N ALA A 3 -27.73 49.95 -31.61
CA ALA A 3 -26.57 49.08 -31.54
C ALA A 3 -26.09 49.03 -30.08
N LEU A 4 -26.15 47.86 -29.44
CA LEU A 4 -25.47 47.63 -28.16
C LEU A 4 -24.03 47.17 -28.44
N SER A 5 -23.10 47.95 -27.88
CA SER A 5 -21.66 47.76 -27.94
C SER A 5 -21.23 46.69 -26.93
N PHE A 6 -20.44 45.70 -27.35
CA PHE A 6 -19.82 44.69 -26.49
C PHE A 6 -18.37 45.09 -26.18
N LEU A 7 -18.03 45.23 -24.91
CA LEU A 7 -16.65 45.36 -24.41
C LEU A 7 -16.03 43.96 -24.20
N PRO A 8 -14.80 43.67 -24.66
CA PRO A 8 -14.12 42.44 -24.34
C PRO A 8 -13.36 42.57 -23.00
N LEU A 9 -13.58 41.63 -22.09
CA LEU A 9 -12.85 41.47 -20.84
C LEU A 9 -11.59 40.62 -21.10
N LEU A 10 -10.40 41.22 -21.03
CA LEU A 10 -9.12 40.49 -21.10
C LEU A 10 -8.84 39.81 -19.76
N LEU A 11 -8.83 38.47 -19.72
CA LEU A 11 -8.25 37.71 -18.62
C LEU A 11 -6.74 37.53 -18.85
N LEU A 12 -5.91 38.09 -17.98
CA LEU A 12 -4.49 37.74 -17.88
C LEU A 12 -4.35 36.40 -17.13
N ALA A 13 -3.93 35.35 -17.83
CA ALA A 13 -3.51 34.09 -17.21
C ALA A 13 -2.04 34.21 -16.78
N THR A 14 -1.78 34.30 -15.49
CA THR A 14 -0.44 34.18 -14.92
C THR A 14 -0.08 32.70 -14.81
N ALA A 15 0.74 32.21 -15.75
CA ALA A 15 1.36 30.89 -15.65
C ALA A 15 2.44 30.93 -14.55
N GLY A 16 2.09 30.48 -13.35
CA GLY A 16 3.06 30.23 -12.28
C GLY A 16 3.91 29.00 -12.62
N LEU A 17 5.18 29.21 -12.93
CA LEU A 17 6.17 28.14 -13.04
C LEU A 17 6.40 27.53 -11.65
N ALA A 18 5.78 26.39 -11.37
CA ALA A 18 6.13 25.58 -10.20
C ALA A 18 7.54 25.01 -10.43
N ALA A 19 8.50 25.47 -9.64
CA ALA A 19 9.84 24.91 -9.62
C ALA A 19 9.77 23.47 -9.07
N SER A 20 10.01 22.49 -9.94
CA SER A 20 10.21 21.11 -9.53
C SER A 20 11.51 21.03 -8.72
N SER A 21 11.40 20.83 -7.41
CA SER A 21 12.56 20.49 -6.58
C SER A 21 13.26 19.26 -7.18
N PRO A 22 14.61 19.24 -7.26
CA PRO A 22 15.35 18.06 -7.65
C PRO A 22 14.91 16.89 -6.76
N GLY A 23 14.33 15.85 -7.36
CA GLY A 23 13.91 14.65 -6.64
C GLY A 23 15.08 14.13 -5.82
N ARG A 24 14.93 14.09 -4.49
CA ARG A 24 15.86 13.36 -3.65
C ARG A 24 15.80 11.90 -4.11
N ARG A 25 16.89 11.43 -4.71
CA ARG A 25 17.06 10.03 -5.07
C ARG A 25 16.74 9.20 -3.83
N ALA A 26 15.79 8.28 -3.95
CA ALA A 26 15.44 7.38 -2.86
C ALA A 26 16.73 6.71 -2.36
N THR A 27 17.09 6.95 -1.12
CA THR A 27 18.26 6.31 -0.52
C THR A 27 17.90 4.82 -0.39
N PRO A 28 18.80 3.89 -0.76
CA PRO A 28 18.52 2.47 -0.56
C PRO A 28 18.12 2.22 0.89
N SER A 29 17.12 1.38 1.12
CA SER A 29 16.57 1.07 2.46
C SER A 29 17.63 0.69 3.51
N GLY A 30 18.83 0.26 3.09
CA GLY A 30 19.83 -0.30 3.99
C GLY A 30 19.52 -1.74 4.41
N VAL A 31 18.36 -2.27 4.02
CA VAL A 31 17.97 -3.67 4.21
C VAL A 31 18.69 -4.53 3.14
N PRO A 32 19.47 -5.56 3.53
CA PRO A 32 20.18 -6.41 2.59
C PRO A 32 19.27 -7.19 1.63
N ALA A 33 19.78 -7.49 0.43
CA ALA A 33 19.08 -8.31 -0.57
C ALA A 33 18.63 -9.69 -0.05
N SER A 34 19.39 -10.28 0.87
CA SER A 34 19.12 -11.60 1.42
C SER A 34 17.88 -11.64 2.33
N VAL A 35 17.40 -10.50 2.84
CA VAL A 35 16.35 -10.48 3.88
C VAL A 35 15.04 -11.08 3.38
N LEU A 36 14.59 -10.70 2.19
CA LEU A 36 13.36 -11.28 1.62
C LEU A 36 13.53 -12.79 1.40
N ALA A 37 14.67 -13.22 0.85
CA ALA A 37 14.94 -14.64 0.62
C ALA A 37 14.92 -15.47 1.92
N GLN A 38 15.37 -14.89 3.04
CA GLN A 38 15.33 -15.53 4.37
C GLN A 38 13.92 -15.63 4.96
N LEU A 39 13.00 -14.74 4.57
CA LEU A 39 11.60 -14.77 5.01
C LEU A 39 10.77 -15.78 4.22
N LEU A 40 11.10 -16.02 2.95
CA LEU A 40 10.32 -16.91 2.09
C LEU A 40 10.43 -18.38 2.54
N PRO A 41 9.32 -19.13 2.54
CA PRO A 41 9.36 -20.57 2.81
C PRO A 41 10.30 -21.29 1.86
N ALA A 42 11.02 -22.30 2.37
CA ALA A 42 11.83 -23.17 1.53
C ALA A 42 10.94 -23.96 0.56
N ASN A 43 11.49 -24.32 -0.61
CA ASN A 43 10.88 -25.23 -1.59
C ASN A 43 9.62 -24.71 -2.31
N GLN A 44 9.33 -23.41 -2.28
CA GLN A 44 8.35 -22.79 -3.18
C GLN A 44 9.06 -22.06 -4.34
N GLN A 45 8.40 -21.93 -5.48
CA GLN A 45 8.95 -21.30 -6.70
C GLN A 45 8.13 -20.11 -7.20
N GLN A 46 7.04 -19.75 -6.52
CA GLN A 46 6.13 -18.69 -6.99
C GLN A 46 6.60 -17.30 -6.58
N LEU A 47 7.21 -17.18 -5.40
CA LEU A 47 7.84 -15.97 -4.90
C LEU A 47 9.36 -16.13 -5.02
N VAL A 48 9.98 -15.46 -5.99
CA VAL A 48 11.44 -15.49 -6.16
C VAL A 48 12.00 -14.14 -5.75
N ALA A 49 12.73 -14.09 -4.64
CA ALA A 49 13.34 -12.86 -4.16
C ALA A 49 14.38 -12.33 -5.17
N PRO A 50 14.38 -11.03 -5.50
CA PRO A 50 15.44 -10.41 -6.28
C PRO A 50 16.80 -10.52 -5.60
N THR A 51 17.87 -10.52 -6.40
CA THR A 51 19.26 -10.53 -5.89
C THR A 51 19.76 -9.15 -5.46
N ASP A 52 19.09 -8.09 -5.88
CA ASP A 52 19.38 -6.72 -5.48
C ASP A 52 18.72 -6.38 -4.14
N ALA A 53 19.22 -5.36 -3.45
CA ALA A 53 18.59 -4.87 -2.24
C ALA A 53 17.25 -4.16 -2.54
N PRO A 54 16.24 -4.26 -1.66
CA PRO A 54 15.01 -3.48 -1.81
C PRO A 54 15.31 -1.98 -1.78
N THR A 55 14.70 -1.23 -2.68
CA THR A 55 14.77 0.23 -2.70
C THR A 55 14.01 0.84 -1.54
N PHE A 56 12.95 0.16 -1.06
CA PHE A 56 12.15 0.60 0.08
C PHE A 56 11.52 -0.61 0.78
N VAL A 57 11.37 -0.54 2.10
CA VAL A 57 10.66 -1.56 2.88
C VAL A 57 9.63 -0.88 3.77
N ALA A 58 8.38 -1.32 3.65
CA ALA A 58 7.27 -0.72 4.38
C ALA A 58 6.53 -1.71 5.27
N LEU A 59 5.98 -1.22 6.37
CA LEU A 59 4.80 -1.81 6.99
C LEU A 59 3.57 -1.23 6.29
N VAL A 60 2.61 -2.07 5.95
CA VAL A 60 1.25 -1.64 5.66
C VAL A 60 0.33 -2.01 6.82
N THR A 61 -0.59 -1.11 7.17
CA THR A 61 -1.63 -1.35 8.17
C THR A 61 -2.94 -0.66 7.77
N GLY A 62 -4.07 -1.32 8.00
CA GLY A 62 -5.39 -0.79 7.61
C GLY A 62 -6.46 -1.85 7.64
N PHE A 63 -7.38 -1.79 6.67
CA PHE A 63 -8.55 -2.66 6.60
C PHE A 63 -8.75 -3.26 5.22
N HIS A 64 -9.02 -4.55 5.19
CA HIS A 64 -9.57 -5.23 4.03
C HIS A 64 -11.09 -5.14 4.08
N ASN A 65 -11.70 -4.60 3.03
CA ASN A 65 -13.13 -4.34 2.94
C ASN A 65 -13.84 -5.49 2.21
N PHE A 66 -15.02 -5.83 2.70
CA PHE A 66 -15.85 -6.91 2.14
C PHE A 66 -17.28 -6.43 1.98
N THR A 67 -17.93 -6.87 0.91
CA THR A 67 -19.34 -6.62 0.64
C THR A 67 -20.12 -7.91 0.51
N CYS A 68 -21.37 -7.89 0.94
CA CYS A 68 -22.24 -9.03 0.76
C CYS A 68 -22.81 -9.02 -0.66
N THR A 69 -22.51 -10.05 -1.44
CA THR A 69 -23.07 -10.20 -2.77
C THR A 69 -24.57 -10.49 -2.71
N ARG A 70 -25.26 -10.31 -3.84
CA ARG A 70 -26.66 -10.71 -3.97
C ARG A 70 -26.89 -12.21 -3.79
N MET A 71 -25.84 -13.03 -3.91
CA MET A 71 -25.89 -14.47 -3.68
C MET A 71 -25.70 -14.84 -2.19
N GLY A 72 -25.56 -13.85 -1.31
CA GLY A 72 -25.35 -14.07 0.12
C GLY A 72 -23.94 -14.57 0.45
N THR A 73 -22.94 -14.20 -0.35
CA THR A 73 -21.53 -14.51 -0.09
C THR A 73 -20.72 -13.24 0.10
N TRP A 74 -19.75 -13.26 1.01
CA TRP A 74 -18.81 -12.15 1.14
C TRP A 74 -17.84 -12.11 -0.04
N ALA A 75 -17.70 -10.94 -0.67
CA ALA A 75 -16.72 -10.67 -1.70
C ALA A 75 -15.75 -9.58 -1.23
N SER A 76 -14.48 -9.75 -1.57
CA SER A 76 -13.43 -8.75 -1.30
C SER A 76 -13.62 -7.52 -2.18
N GLU A 77 -13.66 -6.34 -1.58
CA GLU A 77 -13.62 -5.03 -2.27
C GLU A 77 -12.20 -4.44 -2.33
N GLY A 78 -11.23 -5.13 -1.73
CA GLY A 78 -9.83 -4.72 -1.66
C GLY A 78 -9.46 -4.14 -0.31
N PHE A 79 -8.28 -3.52 -0.25
CA PHE A 79 -7.68 -3.01 0.96
C PHE A 79 -7.53 -1.48 0.90
N ALA A 80 -7.58 -0.82 2.06
CA ALA A 80 -7.16 0.56 2.23
C ALA A 80 -6.36 0.70 3.53
N GLY A 81 -5.26 1.45 3.49
CA GLY A 81 -4.42 1.65 4.66
C GLY A 81 -3.20 2.55 4.44
N GLN A 82 -2.41 2.68 5.50
CA GLN A 82 -1.22 3.53 5.57
C GLN A 82 0.06 2.71 5.42
N LEU A 83 1.10 3.35 4.89
CA LEU A 83 2.43 2.78 4.67
C LEU A 83 3.47 3.51 5.53
N PHE A 84 4.26 2.76 6.30
CA PHE A 84 5.33 3.28 7.16
C PHE A 84 6.68 2.74 6.72
N ASP A 85 7.72 3.57 6.64
CA ASP A 85 9.08 3.10 6.34
C ASP A 85 9.66 2.35 7.54
N ILE A 86 9.82 1.04 7.43
CA ILE A 86 10.37 0.20 8.51
C ILE A 86 11.84 -0.12 8.32
N SER A 87 12.50 0.50 7.34
CA SER A 87 13.90 0.19 7.01
C SER A 87 14.84 0.45 8.19
N SER A 88 14.55 1.46 9.00
CA SER A 88 15.32 1.80 10.21
C SER A 88 15.21 0.77 11.33
N LEU A 89 14.22 -0.13 11.29
CA LEU A 89 14.05 -1.18 12.30
C LEU A 89 15.00 -2.36 12.06
N PHE A 90 15.59 -2.50 10.87
CA PHE A 90 16.51 -3.59 10.57
C PHE A 90 17.91 -3.33 11.16
N PRO A 91 18.63 -4.34 11.70
CA PRO A 91 18.26 -5.75 11.88
C PRO A 91 17.60 -6.07 13.24
N GLY A 92 16.97 -5.08 13.88
CA GLY A 92 16.37 -5.23 15.20
C GLY A 92 15.20 -6.22 15.23
N PRO A 93 14.87 -6.77 16.42
CA PRO A 93 13.76 -7.71 16.58
C PRO A 93 12.42 -7.12 16.15
N GLU A 94 12.24 -5.80 16.30
CA GLU A 94 11.05 -5.05 15.90
C GLU A 94 10.75 -5.26 14.41
N PHE A 95 11.77 -5.27 13.54
CA PHE A 95 11.57 -5.49 12.10
C PHE A 95 10.86 -6.81 11.80
N SER A 96 11.13 -7.87 12.58
CA SER A 96 10.52 -9.19 12.35
C SER A 96 9.09 -9.34 12.88
N GLN A 97 8.69 -8.49 13.83
CA GLN A 97 7.41 -8.59 14.56
C GLN A 97 6.46 -7.42 14.30
N ILE A 98 6.91 -6.36 13.62
CA ILE A 98 6.17 -5.10 13.50
C ILE A 98 4.74 -5.29 12.97
N GLN A 99 4.51 -6.21 12.03
CA GLN A 99 3.17 -6.55 11.54
C GLN A 99 2.25 -7.05 12.66
N ASN A 100 2.74 -7.90 13.55
CA ASN A 100 1.98 -8.50 14.64
C ASN A 100 1.69 -7.45 15.70
N ASP A 101 2.73 -6.72 16.11
CA ASP A 101 2.61 -5.72 17.15
C ASP A 101 1.66 -4.60 16.74
N VAL A 102 1.75 -4.14 15.48
CA VAL A 102 0.85 -3.11 14.96
C VAL A 102 -0.57 -3.64 14.84
N TYR A 103 -0.77 -4.87 14.35
CA TYR A 103 -2.09 -5.51 14.25
C TYR A 103 -2.81 -5.55 15.60
N PHE A 104 -2.13 -5.98 16.67
CA PHE A 104 -2.72 -6.06 18.01
C PHE A 104 -2.88 -4.70 18.69
N SER A 105 -2.12 -3.68 18.27
CA SER A 105 -2.24 -2.31 18.77
C SER A 105 -3.23 -1.43 17.99
N GLN A 106 -3.76 -1.91 16.86
CA GLN A 106 -4.62 -1.13 15.99
C GLN A 106 -5.87 -0.65 16.73
N SER A 107 -6.12 0.67 16.65
CA SER A 107 -7.16 1.36 17.40
C SER A 107 -8.58 0.83 17.09
N ALA A 108 -9.57 1.32 17.84
CA ALA A 108 -10.98 1.04 17.56
C ALA A 108 -11.53 1.83 16.35
N SER A 109 -10.74 2.73 15.76
CA SER A 109 -11.13 3.47 14.56
C SER A 109 -11.28 2.52 13.38
N THR A 110 -12.31 2.74 12.57
CA THR A 110 -12.55 2.05 11.29
C THR A 110 -12.09 2.87 10.09
N ASP A 111 -11.53 4.06 10.33
CA ASP A 111 -10.91 4.87 9.27
C ASP A 111 -9.52 4.31 8.94
N PRO A 112 -9.28 3.80 7.71
CA PRO A 112 -7.98 3.29 7.30
C PRO A 112 -6.88 4.36 7.24
N PHE A 113 -7.25 5.65 7.32
CA PHE A 113 -6.33 6.79 7.26
C PHE A 113 -6.33 7.63 8.54
N ASP A 114 -6.78 7.07 9.67
CA ASP A 114 -6.75 7.74 10.98
C ASP A 114 -5.33 8.25 11.34
N LEU A 115 -5.17 9.57 11.31
CA LEU A 115 -3.89 10.22 11.62
C LEU A 115 -3.49 10.08 13.09
N THR A 116 -4.45 9.86 14.00
CA THR A 116 -4.17 9.61 15.41
C THR A 116 -3.48 8.27 15.57
N PHE A 117 -4.01 7.24 14.90
CA PHE A 117 -3.37 5.92 14.89
C PHE A 117 -2.02 5.97 14.18
N ALA A 118 -1.91 6.68 13.06
CA ALA A 118 -0.63 6.87 12.38
C ALA A 118 0.42 7.44 13.33
N LYS A 119 0.09 8.53 14.01
CA LYS A 119 0.99 9.18 14.97
C LYS A 119 1.40 8.26 16.12
N GLN A 120 0.50 7.40 16.60
CA GLN A 120 0.84 6.40 17.63
C GLN A 120 1.85 5.37 17.13
N VAL A 121 1.73 4.92 15.88
CA VAL A 121 2.72 4.02 15.26
C VAL A 121 4.06 4.74 15.10
N GLU A 122 4.07 5.98 14.61
CA GLU A 122 5.29 6.77 14.47
C GLU A 122 6.00 6.98 15.82
N ASP A 123 5.26 7.38 16.85
CA ASP A 123 5.81 7.65 18.19
C ASP A 123 6.35 6.39 18.86
N LYS A 124 5.65 5.26 18.70
CA LYS A 124 6.02 4.01 19.36
C LYS A 124 7.27 3.37 18.75
N TYR A 125 7.41 3.41 17.42
CA TYR A 125 8.48 2.67 16.72
C TYR A 125 9.53 3.58 16.07
N GLY A 126 9.33 4.90 16.06
CA GLY A 126 10.26 5.84 15.41
C GLY A 126 10.33 5.65 13.89
N ILE A 127 9.23 5.24 13.27
CA ILE A 127 9.11 5.01 11.81
C ILE A 127 8.20 6.07 11.19
N PRO A 128 8.52 6.65 10.02
CA PRO A 128 7.71 7.71 9.42
C PRO A 128 6.56 7.16 8.57
N LEU A 129 5.39 7.80 8.66
CA LEU A 129 4.31 7.66 7.68
C LEU A 129 4.83 8.11 6.32
N SER A 130 4.80 7.21 5.35
CA SER A 130 5.44 7.38 4.04
C SER A 130 4.44 7.37 2.89
N GLY A 131 3.26 6.79 3.07
CA GLY A 131 2.29 6.72 1.98
C GLY A 131 0.97 6.07 2.35
N GLN A 132 0.21 5.75 1.32
CA GLN A 132 -1.08 5.07 1.40
C GLN A 132 -1.11 3.89 0.43
N HIS A 133 -1.78 2.82 0.82
CA HIS A 133 -2.08 1.68 -0.03
C HIS A 133 -3.58 1.54 -0.17
N TYR A 134 -4.08 1.48 -1.41
CA TYR A 134 -5.50 1.29 -1.70
C TYR A 134 -5.68 0.54 -3.01
N PHE A 135 -6.91 0.17 -3.32
CA PHE A 135 -7.26 -0.46 -4.58
C PHE A 135 -7.99 0.55 -5.47
N ALA A 136 -7.53 0.70 -6.72
CA ALA A 136 -8.18 1.54 -7.71
C ALA A 136 -8.77 0.67 -8.81
N SER A 137 -9.96 1.02 -9.31
CA SER A 137 -10.57 0.31 -10.44
C SER A 137 -9.65 0.39 -11.66
N SER A 138 -9.22 -0.76 -12.19
CA SER A 138 -8.53 -0.81 -13.47
C SER A 138 -9.56 -0.63 -14.57
N GLY A 139 -9.51 0.52 -15.27
CA GLY A 139 -10.36 0.78 -16.43
C GLY A 139 -10.15 -0.19 -17.60
N VAL A 140 -9.17 -1.09 -17.53
CA VAL A 140 -8.81 -2.04 -18.60
C VAL A 140 -9.33 -3.45 -18.33
N THR A 141 -9.21 -3.95 -17.09
CA THR A 141 -9.60 -5.33 -16.74
C THR A 141 -10.89 -5.40 -15.92
N GLY A 142 -11.41 -4.26 -15.44
CA GLY A 142 -12.55 -4.21 -14.52
C GLY A 142 -12.26 -4.75 -13.12
N LEU A 143 -11.04 -5.25 -12.88
CA LEU A 143 -10.55 -5.68 -11.56
C LEU A 143 -9.84 -4.52 -10.86
N ALA A 144 -9.93 -4.46 -9.54
CA ALA A 144 -9.25 -3.42 -8.80
C ALA A 144 -7.75 -3.74 -8.67
N SER A 145 -6.88 -2.83 -9.08
CA SER A 145 -5.42 -2.98 -8.99
C SER A 145 -4.90 -2.35 -7.70
N PRO A 146 -3.96 -3.00 -6.99
CA PRO A 146 -3.27 -2.39 -5.86
C PRO A 146 -2.48 -1.16 -6.28
N VAL A 147 -2.65 -0.07 -5.52
CA VAL A 147 -1.96 1.20 -5.67
C VAL A 147 -1.16 1.47 -4.40
N PHE A 148 0.11 1.80 -4.55
CA PHE A 148 0.98 2.25 -3.47
C PHE A 148 1.40 3.69 -3.78
N ASP A 149 0.89 4.63 -3.00
CA ASP A 149 1.00 6.06 -3.24
C ASP A 149 1.84 6.74 -2.16
N PHE A 150 3.03 7.21 -2.56
CA PHE A 150 4.00 7.86 -1.69
C PHE A 150 4.15 9.36 -2.03
N ARG A 151 3.20 9.93 -2.76
CA ARG A 151 3.29 11.31 -3.26
C ARG A 151 2.97 12.36 -2.19
N ASN A 152 2.27 11.98 -1.13
CA ASN A 152 1.75 12.92 -0.14
C ASN A 152 2.59 13.00 1.14
N ASN A 153 3.36 11.96 1.47
CA ASN A 153 4.06 11.82 2.75
C ASN A 153 5.50 11.36 2.57
N GLY A 154 6.29 11.44 3.65
CA GLY A 154 7.66 10.94 3.70
C GLY A 154 8.65 11.67 2.75
N PRO A 155 9.80 11.05 2.48
CA PRO A 155 10.88 11.65 1.68
C PRO A 155 10.53 11.94 0.22
N THR A 156 9.46 11.33 -0.29
CA THR A 156 8.99 11.45 -1.69
C THR A 156 7.79 12.38 -1.85
N ALA A 157 7.36 13.06 -0.77
CA ALA A 157 6.27 14.01 -0.82
C ALA A 157 6.51 15.08 -1.92
N GLY A 158 5.49 15.33 -2.73
CA GLY A 158 5.53 16.26 -3.86
C GLY A 158 6.11 15.68 -5.16
N ASN A 159 6.66 14.45 -5.16
CA ASN A 159 7.11 13.79 -6.37
C ASN A 159 5.93 13.07 -7.04
N SER A 160 5.45 13.57 -8.18
CA SER A 160 4.31 12.98 -8.89
C SER A 160 4.53 11.55 -9.38
N ASP A 161 5.79 11.14 -9.53
CA ASP A 161 6.18 9.80 -9.97
C ASP A 161 6.27 8.78 -8.81
N ALA A 162 6.17 9.24 -7.54
CA ALA A 162 6.25 8.41 -6.34
C ALA A 162 4.97 7.62 -6.06
N ILE A 163 4.51 6.89 -7.07
CA ILE A 163 3.38 5.98 -7.03
C ILE A 163 3.73 4.72 -7.80
N VAL A 164 3.11 3.61 -7.46
CA VAL A 164 3.07 2.42 -8.31
C VAL A 164 1.66 1.81 -8.29
N VAL A 165 1.10 1.59 -9.47
CA VAL A 165 -0.04 0.69 -9.67
C VAL A 165 0.56 -0.65 -10.09
N ALA A 166 0.09 -1.74 -9.49
CA ALA A 166 0.63 -3.06 -9.73
C ALA A 166 -0.47 -4.08 -10.01
N ASP A 167 -0.08 -5.22 -10.58
CA ASP A 167 -0.93 -6.39 -10.72
C ASP A 167 -0.29 -7.57 -10.00
N VAL A 168 -1.11 -8.42 -9.37
CA VAL A 168 -0.63 -9.64 -8.71
C VAL A 168 -0.18 -10.65 -9.76
N THR A 169 1.07 -11.10 -9.69
CA THR A 169 1.68 -12.01 -10.66
C THR A 169 2.09 -13.35 -10.09
N GLY A 170 2.06 -13.50 -8.76
CA GLY A 170 2.26 -14.77 -8.08
C GLY A 170 1.86 -14.68 -6.61
N HIS A 171 1.54 -15.82 -6.00
CA HIS A 171 1.15 -15.88 -4.60
C HIS A 171 1.46 -17.23 -3.97
N ILE A 172 1.58 -17.26 -2.65
CA ILE A 172 1.56 -18.51 -1.89
C ILE A 172 0.65 -18.32 -0.66
N PRO A 173 0.05 -19.39 -0.14
CA PRO A 173 -0.64 -19.32 1.14
C PRO A 173 0.26 -18.74 2.22
N ALA A 174 -0.31 -17.94 3.13
CA ALA A 174 0.44 -17.44 4.28
C ALA A 174 1.02 -18.63 5.08
N PRO A 175 2.32 -18.63 5.44
CA PRO A 175 2.92 -19.71 6.22
C PRO A 175 2.29 -19.91 7.61
N THR A 176 1.58 -18.89 8.10
CA THR A 176 0.82 -18.91 9.36
C THR A 176 -0.57 -19.54 9.23
N GLY A 177 -0.98 -19.93 8.01
CA GLY A 177 -2.24 -20.62 7.74
C GLY A 177 -3.36 -19.69 7.23
N ILE A 178 -4.58 -20.24 7.18
CA ILE A 178 -5.73 -19.61 6.52
C ILE A 178 -6.29 -18.36 7.23
N SER A 179 -5.78 -18.02 8.41
CA SER A 179 -6.20 -16.83 9.17
C SER A 179 -5.55 -15.53 8.68
N ASP A 180 -4.59 -15.62 7.77
CA ASP A 180 -3.86 -14.47 7.25
C ASP A 180 -3.88 -14.52 5.71
N LEU A 181 -3.94 -13.36 5.06
CA LEU A 181 -3.94 -13.27 3.59
C LEU A 181 -2.65 -13.85 2.99
N ASP A 182 -2.79 -14.42 1.79
CA ASP A 182 -1.67 -14.92 1.00
C ASP A 182 -0.52 -13.91 0.85
N TRP A 183 0.69 -14.45 0.80
CA TRP A 183 1.87 -13.70 0.41
C TRP A 183 1.88 -13.56 -1.11
N GLN A 184 2.26 -12.40 -1.61
CA GLN A 184 2.10 -12.05 -3.02
C GLN A 184 3.33 -11.37 -3.58
N VAL A 185 3.60 -11.60 -4.87
CA VAL A 185 4.45 -10.76 -5.69
C VAL A 185 3.56 -10.02 -6.68
N MET A 186 3.86 -8.74 -6.87
CA MET A 186 3.13 -7.85 -7.74
C MET A 186 4.11 -7.17 -8.69
N THR A 187 3.71 -7.01 -9.94
CA THR A 187 4.48 -6.32 -10.98
C THR A 187 3.90 -4.94 -11.20
N GLY A 188 4.74 -3.90 -11.15
CA GLY A 188 4.33 -2.53 -11.41
C GLY A 188 3.93 -2.35 -12.88
N THR A 189 2.73 -1.84 -13.11
CA THR A 189 2.15 -1.57 -14.44
C THR A 189 2.10 -0.09 -14.77
N SER A 190 2.14 0.78 -13.75
CA SER A 190 2.20 2.24 -13.90
C SER A 190 2.91 2.88 -12.70
N GLY A 191 3.39 4.11 -12.90
CA GLY A 191 4.21 4.83 -11.92
C GLY A 191 5.68 4.44 -11.93
N LYS A 192 6.49 5.06 -11.07
CA LYS A 192 7.95 4.85 -11.04
C LYS A 192 8.50 4.49 -9.66
N PHE A 193 7.64 4.39 -8.64
CA PHE A 193 8.08 4.09 -7.28
C PHE A 193 8.73 2.70 -7.17
N ALA A 194 8.16 1.70 -7.85
CA ALA A 194 8.71 0.35 -7.90
C ALA A 194 8.30 -0.38 -9.19
N SER A 195 9.10 -1.37 -9.58
CA SER A 195 8.80 -2.31 -10.66
C SER A 195 8.29 -3.65 -10.13
N THR A 196 8.62 -4.00 -8.90
CA THR A 196 8.17 -5.22 -8.23
C THR A 196 7.90 -4.91 -6.76
N VAL A 197 6.80 -5.44 -6.25
CA VAL A 197 6.40 -5.33 -4.84
C VAL A 197 6.12 -6.72 -4.30
N PHE A 198 6.75 -7.08 -3.19
CA PHE A 198 6.43 -8.29 -2.44
C PHE A 198 5.63 -7.93 -1.20
N ARG A 199 4.57 -8.69 -0.93
CA ARG A 199 3.82 -8.65 0.31
C ARG A 199 4.03 -9.95 1.06
N VAL A 200 4.67 -9.87 2.22
CA VAL A 200 5.03 -11.00 3.07
C VAL A 200 4.72 -10.68 4.52
N SER A 201 4.87 -11.66 5.41
CA SER A 201 4.59 -11.50 6.85
C SER A 201 3.22 -10.87 7.08
N THR A 202 2.18 -11.44 6.47
CA THR A 202 0.80 -10.95 6.57
C THR A 202 0.18 -11.30 7.92
N LYS A 203 -0.71 -10.43 8.41
CA LYS A 203 -1.58 -10.70 9.56
C LYS A 203 -3.00 -10.23 9.30
N GLY A 204 -3.98 -11.12 9.45
CA GLY A 204 -5.39 -10.87 9.23
C GLY A 204 -5.75 -10.64 7.76
N GLY A 205 -6.72 -9.75 7.52
CA GLY A 205 -7.23 -9.41 6.18
C GLY A 205 -8.18 -10.45 5.59
N VAL A 206 -8.53 -11.51 6.33
CA VAL A 206 -9.51 -12.51 5.94
C VAL A 206 -10.77 -12.39 6.81
N LEU A 207 -11.92 -12.71 6.22
CA LEU A 207 -13.10 -13.04 7.02
C LEU A 207 -12.98 -14.51 7.42
N ASN A 208 -12.78 -14.76 8.70
CA ASN A 208 -12.83 -16.08 9.31
C ASN A 208 -14.27 -16.58 9.52
N LEU A 209 -15.24 -15.99 8.83
CA LEU A 209 -16.65 -16.34 8.90
C LEU A 209 -16.99 -17.30 7.77
N VAL A 210 -17.51 -18.47 8.14
CA VAL A 210 -18.05 -19.48 7.21
C VAL A 210 -19.51 -19.16 6.85
N GLU A 211 -20.07 -18.11 7.44
CA GLU A 211 -21.49 -17.80 7.33
C GLU A 211 -21.78 -16.98 6.07
N ALA A 212 -22.75 -17.46 5.30
CA ALA A 212 -23.42 -16.69 4.28
C ALA A 212 -23.94 -15.37 4.89
N CYS A 213 -23.94 -14.31 4.10
CA CYS A 213 -24.45 -13.01 4.51
C CYS A 213 -25.84 -12.75 3.91
N GLU A 214 -26.65 -11.92 4.55
CA GLU A 214 -27.91 -11.50 3.96
C GLU A 214 -27.64 -10.42 2.90
N PRO A 215 -28.18 -10.54 1.68
CA PRO A 215 -28.03 -9.49 0.67
C PRO A 215 -28.39 -8.10 1.22
N ASN A 216 -27.55 -7.11 0.94
CA ASN A 216 -27.63 -5.74 1.47
C ASN A 216 -27.21 -5.57 2.95
N THR A 217 -26.63 -6.60 3.58
CA THR A 217 -25.90 -6.41 4.84
C THR A 217 -24.78 -5.38 4.63
N PRO A 218 -24.58 -4.42 5.56
CA PRO A 218 -23.45 -3.50 5.50
C PRO A 218 -22.11 -4.22 5.34
N GLY A 219 -21.17 -3.59 4.64
CA GLY A 219 -19.85 -4.14 4.43
C GLY A 219 -19.11 -4.41 5.74
N LEU A 220 -18.23 -5.41 5.72
CA LEU A 220 -17.36 -5.75 6.84
C LEU A 220 -15.93 -5.32 6.56
N GLN A 221 -15.19 -5.11 7.65
CA GLN A 221 -13.77 -4.78 7.60
C GLN A 221 -12.99 -5.80 8.43
N ALA A 222 -11.94 -6.36 7.84
CA ALA A 222 -10.95 -7.15 8.56
C ALA A 222 -9.67 -6.33 8.73
N LYS A 223 -9.17 -6.22 9.96
CA LYS A 223 -7.84 -5.62 10.22
C LYS A 223 -6.79 -6.36 9.40
N PHE A 224 -5.83 -5.64 8.87
CA PHE A 224 -4.75 -6.23 8.08
C PHE A 224 -3.44 -5.48 8.26
N THR A 225 -2.35 -6.23 8.45
CA THR A 225 -0.99 -5.71 8.38
C THR A 225 -0.11 -6.63 7.53
N ALA A 226 0.94 -6.08 6.93
CA ALA A 226 1.96 -6.86 6.23
C ALA A 226 3.27 -6.09 6.09
N GLN A 227 4.34 -6.81 5.76
CA GLN A 227 5.58 -6.21 5.27
C GLN A 227 5.56 -6.14 3.75
N LEU A 228 6.02 -5.03 3.21
CA LEU A 228 6.13 -4.76 1.79
C LEU A 228 7.57 -4.49 1.40
N PHE A 229 8.09 -5.19 0.41
CA PHE A 229 9.42 -4.97 -0.14
C PHE A 229 9.30 -4.46 -1.57
N PHE A 230 9.84 -3.27 -1.82
CA PHE A 230 9.75 -2.59 -3.11
C PHE A 230 11.11 -2.62 -3.82
N TYR A 231 11.11 -2.96 -5.10
CA TYR A 231 12.32 -3.11 -5.92
C TYR A 231 12.24 -2.35 -7.24
N GLY A 232 13.41 -1.95 -7.74
CA GLY A 232 13.57 -1.33 -9.05
C GLY A 232 12.91 0.05 -9.17
N SER A 233 12.96 0.84 -8.11
CA SER A 233 12.55 2.25 -8.15
C SER A 233 13.32 3.04 -9.20
N LYS A 234 12.64 3.98 -9.86
CA LYS A 234 13.22 4.88 -10.88
C LYS A 234 13.07 6.36 -10.52
N LEU A 235 12.92 6.66 -9.22
CA LEU A 235 12.81 8.02 -8.67
C LEU A 235 14.17 8.72 -8.52
#